data_AF-A0A2S7J1D6-F1
#
_entry.id   AF-A0A2S7J1D6-F1
#
_cell.length_a   1.000
_cell.length_b   1.000
_cell.length_c   1.000
_cell.angle_alpha   90.00
_cell.angle_beta   90.00
_cell.angle_gamma   90.00
#
_symmetry.space_group_name_H-M   'P 1'
#
loop_
_entity.id
_entity.type
_entity.pdbx_description
1 polymer ?
#
loop_
_entity_poly.entity_id
_entity_poly.type
_entity_poly.pdbx_seq_one_letter_code
_entity_poly.pdbx_strand_id
1 'polypeptide(L)'
;MRGKFVLGAGLILALTACTTNRIPEQFRTDHHMGEARYFQSRCPQYKAVDAERAVFVYCMANKAYNRECNPERTARSFIAGSLDGYKSAKLRYQNVPDKKVCSIAESKYGVNGSEMKQLLRR
;
A
#
# COMPACT_ATOMS: atom_id res chain seq x y z
N MET A 1 -19.34 -17.54 42.33
CA MET A 1 -19.02 -17.61 40.89
C MET A 1 -19.11 -16.21 40.30
N ARG A 2 -17.99 -15.56 39.99
CA ARG A 2 -17.96 -14.29 39.25
C ARG A 2 -16.56 -14.08 38.68
N GLY A 3 -16.49 -13.69 37.41
CA GLY A 3 -15.30 -13.09 36.80
C GLY A 3 -14.56 -13.98 35.82
N LYS A 4 -15.05 -14.09 34.58
CA LYS A 4 -14.23 -14.40 33.40
C LYS A 4 -14.91 -13.93 32.11
N PHE A 5 -15.13 -12.63 31.89
CA PHE A 5 -15.58 -12.16 30.56
C PHE A 5 -15.18 -10.72 30.21
N VAL A 6 -14.03 -10.23 30.68
CA VAL A 6 -13.49 -8.95 30.15
C VAL A 6 -11.96 -8.98 30.15
N LEU A 7 -11.35 -9.94 29.44
CA LEU A 7 -9.90 -9.95 29.23
C LEU A 7 -9.51 -10.19 27.76
N GLY A 8 -10.46 -10.53 26.89
CA GLY A 8 -10.20 -10.80 25.47
C GLY A 8 -10.28 -9.57 24.56
N ALA A 9 -11.19 -8.63 24.81
CA ALA A 9 -11.42 -7.51 23.89
C ALA A 9 -10.42 -6.34 24.09
N GLY A 10 -9.99 -6.08 25.32
CA GLY A 10 -9.02 -5.02 25.62
C GLY A 10 -7.62 -5.32 25.12
N LEU A 11 -7.20 -6.59 25.12
CA LEU A 11 -5.88 -6.98 24.62
C LEU A 11 -5.77 -6.89 23.09
N ILE A 12 -6.86 -7.12 22.36
CA ILE A 12 -6.87 -7.04 20.89
C ILE A 12 -6.81 -5.59 20.40
N LEU A 13 -7.39 -4.63 21.14
CA LEU A 13 -7.26 -3.19 20.84
C LEU A 13 -5.90 -2.61 21.27
N ALA A 14 -5.26 -3.18 22.29
CA ALA A 14 -3.91 -2.78 22.70
C ALA A 14 -2.83 -3.32 21.74
N LEU A 15 -3.04 -4.49 21.11
CA LEU A 15 -2.09 -5.08 20.15
C LEU A 15 -2.15 -4.44 18.75
N THR A 16 -3.27 -3.84 18.35
CA THR A 16 -3.38 -3.08 17.08
C THR A 16 -2.69 -1.72 17.15
N ALA A 17 -2.44 -1.19 18.35
CA ALA A 17 -1.74 0.07 18.55
C ALA A 17 -0.22 0.00 18.26
N CYS A 18 0.38 -1.20 18.29
CA CYS A 18 1.83 -1.39 18.07
C CYS A 18 2.20 -1.89 16.66
N THR A 19 1.23 -2.23 15.82
CA THR A 19 1.47 -2.94 14.55
C THR A 19 0.88 -2.26 13.32
N THR A 20 -0.02 -1.29 13.48
CA THR A 20 -0.68 -0.64 12.34
C THR A 20 0.08 0.61 11.95
N ASN A 21 0.79 0.58 10.82
CA ASN A 21 1.34 1.79 10.21
C ASN A 21 0.19 2.79 10.00
N ARG A 22 0.13 3.88 10.78
CA ARG A 22 -0.97 4.87 10.77
C ARG A 22 -0.92 5.81 9.57
N ILE A 23 -0.18 5.45 8.54
CA ILE A 23 -0.03 6.24 7.33
C ILE A 23 -1.40 6.26 6.62
N PRO A 24 -2.00 7.45 6.41
CA PRO A 24 -3.26 7.56 5.67
C PRO A 24 -3.19 6.89 4.30
N GLU A 25 -4.27 6.27 3.83
CA GLU A 25 -4.30 5.47 2.59
C GLU A 25 -3.68 6.21 1.38
N GLN A 26 -4.02 7.49 1.20
CA GLN A 26 -3.48 8.35 0.14
C GLN A 26 -1.94 8.52 0.17
N PHE A 27 -1.30 8.20 1.30
CA PHE A 27 0.15 8.22 1.48
C PHE A 27 0.75 6.81 1.62
N ARG A 28 -0.07 5.75 1.49
CA ARG A 28 0.37 4.35 1.45
C ARG A 28 0.99 4.02 0.10
N THR A 29 2.12 4.65 -0.20
CA THR A 29 2.91 4.40 -1.42
C THR A 29 3.30 2.94 -1.55
N ASP A 30 3.49 2.21 -0.44
CA ASP A 30 3.62 0.76 -0.42
C ASP A 30 2.43 0.06 -1.10
N HIS A 31 1.21 0.35 -0.66
CA HIS A 31 0.00 -0.26 -1.21
C HIS A 31 -0.23 0.14 -2.68
N HIS A 32 -0.09 1.43 -2.98
CA HIS A 32 -0.25 1.93 -4.35
C HIS A 32 0.75 1.31 -5.32
N MET A 33 2.00 1.08 -4.89
CA MET A 33 3.01 0.39 -5.69
C MET A 33 2.60 -1.05 -6.01
N GLY A 34 2.07 -1.76 -5.02
CA GLY A 34 1.53 -3.11 -5.20
C GLY A 34 0.44 -3.17 -6.27
N GLU A 35 -0.56 -2.30 -6.14
CA GLU A 35 -1.66 -2.19 -7.10
C GLU A 35 -1.18 -1.78 -8.49
N ALA A 36 -0.28 -0.80 -8.59
CA ALA A 36 0.28 -0.35 -9.87
C ALA A 36 1.05 -1.47 -10.58
N ARG A 37 1.79 -2.30 -9.84
CA ARG A 37 2.47 -3.49 -10.41
C ARG A 37 1.47 -4.51 -10.95
N TYR A 38 0.35 -4.71 -10.27
CA TYR A 38 -0.71 -5.56 -10.81
C TYR A 38 -1.23 -5.01 -12.14
N PHE A 39 -1.54 -3.72 -12.22
CA PHE A 39 -1.99 -3.12 -13.48
C PHE A 39 -0.94 -3.19 -14.59
N GLN A 40 0.35 -2.97 -14.28
CA GLN A 40 1.44 -3.13 -15.24
C GLN A 40 1.52 -4.54 -15.84
N SER A 41 1.27 -5.58 -15.03
CA SER A 41 1.23 -6.97 -15.53
C SER A 41 0.11 -7.25 -16.54
N ARG A 42 -0.93 -6.40 -16.57
CA ARG A 42 -2.09 -6.52 -17.46
C ARG A 42 -2.11 -5.45 -18.56
N CYS A 43 -1.38 -4.35 -18.37
CA CYS A 43 -1.42 -3.15 -19.21
C CYS A 43 0.01 -2.74 -19.59
N PRO A 44 0.57 -3.30 -20.70
CA PRO A 44 1.95 -3.08 -21.12
C PRO A 44 2.34 -1.61 -21.35
N GLN A 45 1.37 -0.74 -21.62
CA GLN A 45 1.58 0.70 -21.80
C GLN A 45 1.97 1.43 -20.50
N TYR A 46 1.76 0.80 -19.34
CA TYR A 46 2.12 1.37 -18.05
C TYR A 46 3.61 1.19 -17.80
N LYS A 47 4.35 2.30 -17.81
CA LYS A 47 5.78 2.29 -17.48
C LYS A 47 6.00 1.83 -16.04
N ALA A 48 7.09 1.08 -15.82
CA ALA A 48 7.55 0.66 -14.51
C ALA A 48 7.62 1.85 -13.53
N VAL A 49 7.24 1.60 -12.28
CA VAL A 49 7.29 2.62 -11.22
C VAL A 49 8.67 2.59 -10.56
N ASP A 50 9.22 3.77 -10.25
CA ASP A 50 10.47 3.93 -9.53
C ASP A 50 10.34 3.40 -8.09
N ALA A 51 10.85 2.18 -7.87
CA ALA A 51 10.72 1.49 -6.60
C ALA A 51 11.57 2.13 -5.50
N GLU A 52 12.76 2.64 -5.82
CA GLU A 52 13.63 3.30 -4.85
C GLU A 52 12.96 4.57 -4.32
N ARG A 53 12.39 5.36 -5.23
CA ARG A 53 11.67 6.57 -4.85
C ARG A 53 10.39 6.28 -4.08
N ALA A 54 9.69 5.20 -4.42
CA ALA A 54 8.52 4.77 -3.64
C ALA A 54 8.88 4.37 -2.21
N VAL A 55 9.99 3.67 -2.01
CA VAL A 55 10.51 3.36 -0.67
C VAL A 55 10.85 4.66 0.06
N PHE A 56 11.52 5.62 -0.59
CA PHE A 56 11.86 6.91 0.02
C PHE A 56 10.62 7.69 0.48
N VAL A 57 9.62 7.85 -0.38
CA VAL A 57 8.37 8.56 -0.04
C VAL A 57 7.63 7.84 1.08
N TYR A 58 7.60 6.51 1.06
CA TYR A 58 7.02 5.73 2.14
C TYR A 58 7.76 5.94 3.46
N CYS A 59 9.09 5.95 3.46
CA CYS A 59 9.90 6.25 4.65
C CYS A 59 9.56 7.64 5.22
N MET A 60 9.40 8.64 4.36
CA MET A 60 9.02 10.00 4.78
C MET A 60 7.63 10.03 5.42
N ALA A 61 6.64 9.37 4.80
CA ALA A 61 5.30 9.24 5.38
C ALA A 61 5.35 8.48 6.71
N ASN A 62 6.09 7.37 6.78
CA ASN A 62 6.25 6.58 7.99
C ASN A 62 6.85 7.40 9.14
N LYS A 63 7.89 8.19 8.86
CA LYS A 63 8.52 9.09 9.83
C LYS A 63 7.54 10.13 10.34
N ALA A 64 6.73 10.71 9.45
CA ALA A 64 5.73 11.74 9.81
C ALA A 64 4.61 11.18 10.70
N TYR A 65 4.10 9.98 10.40
CA TYR A 65 2.90 9.44 11.05
C TYR A 65 3.17 8.50 12.22
N ASN A 66 4.33 7.83 12.26
CA ASN A 66 4.61 6.79 13.26
C ASN A 66 5.83 7.11 14.15
N ARG A 67 6.58 8.21 13.91
CA ARG A 67 7.82 8.58 14.65
C ARG A 67 8.87 7.47 14.71
N GLU A 68 8.77 6.44 13.88
CA GLU A 68 9.71 5.32 13.85
C GLU A 68 10.90 5.62 12.92
N CYS A 69 12.11 5.35 13.40
CA CYS A 69 13.37 5.54 12.65
C CYS A 69 14.08 4.21 12.33
N ASN A 70 13.42 3.05 12.44
CA ASN A 70 14.05 1.76 12.14
C ASN A 70 13.98 1.46 10.62
N PRO A 71 15.12 1.43 9.89
CA PRO A 71 15.13 1.21 8.45
C PRO A 71 14.67 -0.20 8.04
N GLU A 72 15.07 -1.23 8.79
CA GLU A 72 14.71 -2.62 8.51
C GLU A 72 13.20 -2.85 8.67
N ARG A 73 12.62 -2.31 9.75
CA ARG A 73 11.18 -2.38 9.98
C ARG A 73 10.41 -1.65 8.89
N THR A 74 10.90 -0.49 8.47
CA THR A 74 10.28 0.29 7.39
C THR A 74 10.32 -0.47 6.06
N ALA A 75 11.45 -1.08 5.72
CA ALA A 75 11.59 -1.91 4.52
C ALA A 75 10.64 -3.12 4.53
N ARG A 76 10.56 -3.85 5.67
CA ARG A 76 9.62 -4.98 5.82
C ARG A 76 8.17 -4.52 5.67
N SER A 77 7.81 -3.37 6.26
CA SER A 77 6.46 -2.83 6.16
C SER A 77 6.11 -2.41 4.73
N PHE A 78 7.04 -1.76 4.02
CA PHE A 78 6.86 -1.42 2.61
C PHE A 78 6.64 -2.64 1.72
N ILE A 79 7.44 -3.70 1.91
CA ILE A 79 7.30 -4.96 1.15
C ILE A 79 5.95 -5.60 1.45
N ALA A 80 5.56 -5.68 2.72
CA ALA A 80 4.27 -6.25 3.12
C ALA A 80 3.09 -5.48 2.51
N GLY A 81 3.10 -4.15 2.56
CA GLY A 81 2.06 -3.32 1.96
C GLY A 81 2.02 -3.42 0.43
N SER A 82 3.18 -3.53 -0.23
CA SER A 82 3.26 -3.75 -1.67
C SER A 82 2.68 -5.11 -2.08
N LEU A 83 2.96 -6.16 -1.31
CA LEU A 83 2.39 -7.48 -1.57
C LEU A 83 0.88 -7.50 -1.34
N ASP A 84 0.42 -6.82 -0.30
CA ASP A 84 -1.00 -6.68 0.01
C ASP A 84 -1.75 -5.94 -1.10
N GLY A 85 -1.25 -4.78 -1.52
CA GLY A 85 -1.84 -4.01 -2.62
C GLY A 85 -1.92 -4.81 -3.93
N TYR A 86 -0.88 -5.58 -4.26
CA TYR A 86 -0.89 -6.46 -5.43
C TYR A 86 -1.97 -7.54 -5.31
N LYS A 87 -2.06 -8.23 -4.17
CA LYS A 87 -3.04 -9.28 -3.93
C LYS A 87 -4.47 -8.74 -3.97
N SER A 88 -4.70 -7.60 -3.33
CA SER A 88 -5.99 -6.91 -3.31
C SER A 88 -6.44 -6.51 -4.71
N ALA A 89 -5.55 -5.93 -5.52
CA ALA A 89 -5.84 -5.64 -6.92
C ALA A 89 -6.12 -6.91 -7.74
N LYS A 90 -5.31 -7.96 -7.56
CA LYS A 90 -5.52 -9.24 -8.23
C LYS A 90 -6.88 -9.84 -7.92
N LEU A 91 -7.24 -9.94 -6.63
CA LEU A 91 -8.53 -10.49 -6.22
C LEU A 91 -9.70 -9.72 -6.84
N ARG A 92 -9.57 -8.39 -6.91
CA ARG A 92 -10.61 -7.51 -7.44
C ARG A 92 -10.74 -7.57 -8.96
N TYR A 93 -9.64 -7.74 -9.68
CA TYR A 93 -9.60 -7.51 -11.13
C TYR A 93 -9.18 -8.73 -11.96
N GLN A 94 -8.82 -9.87 -11.36
CA GLN A 94 -8.35 -11.06 -12.09
C GLN A 94 -9.30 -11.55 -13.19
N ASN A 95 -10.61 -11.40 -12.96
CA ASN A 95 -11.67 -11.81 -13.88
C ASN A 95 -12.24 -10.65 -14.71
N VAL A 96 -11.60 -9.47 -14.67
CA VAL A 96 -12.01 -8.30 -15.46
C VAL A 96 -11.23 -8.28 -16.78
N PRO A 97 -11.87 -7.97 -17.93
CA PRO A 97 -11.18 -7.87 -19.21
C PRO A 97 -10.09 -6.78 -19.20
N ASP A 98 -8.96 -7.03 -19.87
CA ASP A 98 -7.78 -6.15 -19.86
C ASP A 98 -8.10 -4.71 -20.26
N LYS A 99 -8.91 -4.52 -21.31
CA LYS A 99 -9.32 -3.18 -21.74
C LYS A 99 -9.96 -2.37 -20.60
N LYS A 100 -10.79 -3.01 -19.78
CA LYS A 100 -11.43 -2.36 -18.63
C LYS A 100 -10.45 -2.19 -17.47
N VAL A 101 -9.58 -3.16 -17.23
CA VAL A 101 -8.50 -3.05 -16.22
C VAL A 101 -7.59 -1.85 -16.53
N CYS A 102 -7.19 -1.67 -17.79
CA CYS A 102 -6.33 -0.55 -18.17
C CYS A 102 -7.03 0.80 -18.06
N SER A 103 -8.32 0.90 -18.39
CA SER A 103 -9.10 2.12 -18.15
C SER A 103 -9.23 2.46 -16.65
N ILE A 104 -9.43 1.45 -15.80
CA ILE A 104 -9.43 1.62 -14.33
C ILE A 104 -8.06 2.09 -13.84
N ALA A 105 -6.98 1.50 -14.36
CA ALA A 105 -5.64 1.92 -14.05
C ALA A 105 -5.40 3.39 -14.46
N GLU A 106 -5.98 3.86 -15.58
CA GLU A 106 -5.76 5.22 -16.09
C GLU A 106 -6.49 6.22 -15.21
N SER A 107 -7.70 5.86 -14.81
CA SER A 107 -8.49 6.63 -13.86
C SER A 107 -7.81 6.76 -12.50
N LYS A 108 -7.14 5.68 -12.02
CA LYS A 108 -6.52 5.67 -10.68
C LYS A 108 -5.11 6.26 -10.65
N TYR A 109 -4.28 5.96 -11.66
CA TYR A 109 -2.86 6.31 -11.66
C TYR A 109 -2.47 7.27 -12.77
N GLY A 110 -3.44 7.79 -13.52
CA GLY A 110 -3.23 8.70 -14.63
C GLY A 110 -2.73 8.01 -15.88
N VAL A 111 -2.79 8.73 -17.00
CA VAL A 111 -2.30 8.25 -18.30
C VAL A 111 -0.83 7.86 -18.18
N ASN A 112 -0.51 6.61 -18.53
CA ASN A 112 0.83 6.04 -18.41
C ASN A 112 1.45 6.21 -16.99
N GLY A 113 0.62 6.16 -15.94
CA GLY A 113 1.04 6.27 -14.54
C GLY A 113 1.47 7.68 -14.11
N SER A 114 0.95 8.74 -14.74
CA SER A 114 1.34 10.14 -14.43
C SER A 114 1.11 10.54 -12.97
N GLU A 115 -0.03 10.16 -12.38
CA GLU A 115 -0.37 10.51 -10.99
C GLU A 115 0.55 9.78 -10.01
N MET A 116 0.87 8.50 -10.29
CA MET A 116 1.86 7.76 -9.51
C MET A 116 3.23 8.46 -9.54
N LYS A 117 3.67 8.95 -10.70
CA LYS A 117 4.92 9.71 -10.80
C LYS A 117 4.88 11.01 -10.00
N GLN A 118 3.72 11.68 -9.92
CA GLN A 118 3.57 12.89 -9.11
C GLN A 118 3.62 12.59 -7.62
N LEU A 119 2.99 11.51 -7.16
CA LEU A 119 3.08 11.05 -5.77
C LEU A 119 4.53 10.80 -5.35
N LEU A 120 5.35 10.28 -6.26
CA LEU A 120 6.76 10.00 -6.01
C LEU A 120 7.68 11.22 -6.04
N ARG A 121 7.23 12.36 -6.54
CA ARG A 121 8.04 13.59 -6.59
C ARG A 121 7.99 14.42 -5.31
N ARG A 122 7.01 14.16 -4.43
CA ARG A 122 6.81 14.86 -3.15
C ARG A 122 7.80 14.38 -2.09
#